data_AF-A0A9P4DJU3-F1
#
_entry.id   AF-A0A9P4DJU3-F1
#
_cell.length_a   1.000
_cell.length_b   1.000
_cell.length_c   1.000
_cell.angle_alpha   90.00
_cell.angle_beta   90.00
_cell.angle_gamma   90.00
#
_symmetry.space_group_name_H-M   'P 1'
#
loop_
_entity.id
_entity.type
_entity.pdbx_description
1 polymer ?
#
loop_
_entity_poly.entity_id
_entity_poly.type
_entity_poly.pdbx_seq_one_letter_code
_entity_poly.pdbx_strand_id
1 'polypeptide(L)'
;MTKTVSTSKKPRKQHSPEFRSEALKLAERIGVTAAARELSLYESQLYNWRSKQQNQQTSSERELEMSTEIARLKRQLAERDEELAILPKGRDILREAPEMKYVFIEKHQAEFSIKAMCRVLRVARSGWYTWCQRRTRISARQQFRQHCDSVVLAAFTRSKQRYGAPRLTDELRAQGYPFNVKTVAASLRRQGLRAKASRKFSPVSYRAHGLPVSENLLEQDFYASGPNQKWAGDITYLRTDEGWLYLAVVIDLWSRAVIGWSMSPRMTAQLACDALQMALWRRKRPRNVIVHTDRGGQYCSADYQAQLKRHNLRGSMSAKGCCYDNACVESFFHSLKVECIHGEHFISREIMRATVFNYIECDYNRWRRHSWCGGLSPEQFENQNLA
;
A
#
# COMPACT_ATOMS: atom_id res chain seq x y z
N MET A 1 20.07 -127.17 -22.98
CA MET A 1 21.10 -126.12 -22.84
C MET A 1 20.55 -124.82 -23.40
N THR A 2 20.00 -123.96 -22.55
CA THR A 2 19.50 -122.62 -22.89
C THR A 2 20.57 -121.59 -22.53
N LYS A 3 21.19 -120.95 -23.53
CA LYS A 3 22.13 -119.84 -23.32
C LYS A 3 21.37 -118.53 -23.12
N THR A 4 21.45 -118.00 -21.91
CA THR A 4 21.06 -116.66 -21.50
C THR A 4 21.88 -115.61 -22.27
N VAL A 5 21.20 -114.69 -22.97
CA VAL A 5 21.82 -113.49 -23.56
C VAL A 5 21.65 -112.33 -22.58
N SER A 6 22.75 -111.97 -21.92
CA SER A 6 22.88 -110.76 -21.11
C SER A 6 22.85 -109.52 -22.01
N THR A 7 21.80 -108.69 -21.91
CA THR A 7 21.79 -107.34 -22.48
C THR A 7 22.26 -106.34 -21.43
N SER A 8 23.53 -105.92 -21.48
CA SER A 8 23.99 -104.81 -20.65
C SER A 8 23.44 -103.47 -21.20
N LYS A 9 22.67 -102.73 -20.39
CA LYS A 9 22.26 -101.36 -20.73
C LYS A 9 23.47 -100.43 -20.54
N LYS A 10 23.97 -99.85 -21.63
CA LYS A 10 25.03 -98.81 -21.56
C LYS A 10 24.56 -97.62 -20.71
N PRO A 11 25.38 -97.09 -19.79
CA PRO A 11 25.03 -95.91 -19.00
C PRO A 11 24.86 -94.70 -19.92
N ARG A 12 23.73 -93.97 -19.81
CA ARG A 12 23.53 -92.71 -20.54
C ARG A 12 24.53 -91.68 -20.01
N LYS A 13 25.48 -91.27 -20.85
CA LYS A 13 26.39 -90.16 -20.55
C LYS A 13 25.58 -88.90 -20.25
N GLN A 14 25.72 -88.35 -19.04
CA GLN A 14 25.14 -87.08 -18.66
C GLN A 14 26.14 -85.96 -18.99
N HIS A 15 25.67 -84.92 -19.68
CA HIS A 15 26.49 -83.75 -20.03
C HIS A 15 26.08 -82.56 -19.15
N SER A 16 27.07 -81.82 -18.64
CA SER A 16 26.83 -80.58 -17.88
C SER A 16 26.16 -79.50 -18.74
N PRO A 17 25.42 -78.55 -18.13
CA PRO A 17 24.81 -77.45 -18.87
C PRO A 17 25.81 -76.61 -19.67
N GLU A 18 27.00 -76.37 -19.11
CA GLU A 18 28.10 -75.65 -19.75
C GLU A 18 28.58 -76.36 -21.02
N PHE A 19 28.78 -77.68 -20.94
CA PHE A 19 29.15 -78.50 -22.09
C PHE A 19 28.10 -78.45 -23.19
N ARG A 20 26.81 -78.52 -22.84
CA ARG A 20 25.70 -78.42 -23.82
C ARG A 20 25.68 -77.06 -24.51
N SER A 21 25.94 -75.98 -23.78
CA SER A 21 25.99 -74.62 -24.32
C SER A 21 27.14 -74.44 -25.32
N GLU A 22 28.34 -74.86 -24.95
CA GLU A 22 29.51 -74.79 -25.84
C GLU A 22 29.37 -75.72 -27.06
N ALA A 23 28.77 -76.91 -26.88
CA ALA A 23 28.48 -77.82 -27.98
C ALA A 23 27.50 -77.23 -29.01
N LEU A 24 26.50 -76.45 -28.55
CA LEU A 24 25.57 -75.75 -29.44
C LEU A 24 26.23 -74.57 -30.18
N LYS A 25 27.12 -73.80 -29.51
CA LYS A 25 27.92 -72.75 -30.17
C LYS A 25 28.86 -73.31 -31.24
N LEU A 26 29.47 -74.46 -30.98
CA LEU A 26 30.28 -75.16 -31.98
C LEU A 26 29.40 -75.59 -33.17
N ALA A 27 28.24 -76.20 -32.90
CA ALA A 27 27.28 -76.62 -33.93
C ALA A 27 26.75 -75.45 -34.79
N GLU A 28 26.69 -74.23 -34.27
CA GLU A 28 26.35 -73.02 -35.04
C GLU A 28 27.46 -72.59 -36.00
N ARG A 29 28.73 -72.78 -35.63
CA ARG A 29 29.88 -72.37 -36.43
C ARG A 29 30.21 -73.36 -37.55
N ILE A 30 30.15 -74.65 -37.26
CA ILE A 30 30.62 -75.71 -38.18
C ILE A 30 29.49 -76.64 -38.68
N GLY A 31 28.26 -76.45 -38.20
CA GLY A 31 27.10 -77.29 -38.54
C GLY A 31 26.90 -78.46 -37.59
N VAL A 32 25.63 -78.85 -37.38
CA VAL A 32 25.21 -79.88 -36.39
C VAL A 32 25.88 -81.24 -36.63
N THR A 33 25.99 -81.65 -37.90
CA THR A 33 26.60 -82.93 -38.30
C THR A 33 28.10 -82.97 -38.03
N ALA A 34 28.83 -81.88 -38.31
CA ALA A 34 30.27 -81.81 -38.05
C ALA A 34 30.58 -81.75 -36.55
N ALA A 35 29.84 -80.92 -35.81
CA ALA A 35 29.98 -80.80 -34.36
C ALA A 35 29.60 -82.09 -33.60
N ALA A 36 28.57 -82.82 -34.07
CA ALA A 36 28.21 -84.12 -33.51
C ALA A 36 29.35 -85.15 -33.65
N ARG A 37 30.04 -85.15 -34.80
CA ARG A 37 31.19 -86.05 -35.05
C ARG A 37 32.40 -85.68 -34.19
N GLU A 38 32.76 -84.39 -34.13
CA GLU A 38 33.92 -83.93 -33.34
C GLU A 38 33.73 -84.18 -31.84
N LEU A 39 32.53 -83.96 -31.32
CA LEU A 39 32.21 -84.14 -29.89
C LEU A 39 31.77 -85.57 -29.54
N SER A 40 31.74 -86.49 -30.50
CA SER A 40 31.25 -87.87 -30.34
C SER A 40 29.83 -87.95 -29.74
N LEU A 41 28.93 -87.10 -30.25
CA LEU A 41 27.52 -87.01 -29.86
C LEU A 41 26.61 -87.49 -31.00
N TYR A 42 25.37 -87.83 -30.69
CA TYR A 42 24.35 -88.04 -31.74
C TYR A 42 23.77 -86.69 -32.18
N GLU A 43 23.57 -86.49 -33.49
CA GLU A 43 22.96 -85.26 -34.02
C GLU A 43 21.60 -84.95 -33.36
N SER A 44 20.80 -85.98 -33.08
CA SER A 44 19.51 -85.86 -32.40
C SER A 44 19.63 -85.26 -30.99
N GLN A 45 20.77 -85.42 -30.30
CA GLN A 45 21.00 -84.79 -29.00
C GLN A 45 21.21 -83.28 -29.15
N LEU A 46 21.99 -82.86 -30.15
CA LEU A 46 22.21 -81.44 -30.44
C LEU A 46 20.91 -80.76 -30.90
N TYR A 47 20.12 -81.39 -31.78
CA TYR A 47 18.81 -80.86 -32.18
C TYR A 47 17.84 -80.73 -31.00
N ASN A 48 17.79 -81.73 -30.10
CA ASN A 48 16.95 -81.68 -28.91
C ASN A 48 17.41 -80.61 -27.91
N TRP A 49 18.72 -80.40 -27.74
CA TRP A 49 19.25 -79.33 -26.89
C TRP A 49 18.97 -77.95 -27.48
N ARG A 50 19.11 -77.78 -28.80
CA ARG A 50 18.78 -76.55 -29.51
C ARG A 50 17.30 -76.17 -29.37
N SER A 51 16.41 -77.14 -29.60
CA SER A 51 14.96 -76.95 -29.45
C SER A 51 14.58 -76.58 -28.00
N LYS A 52 15.19 -77.22 -27.00
CA LYS A 52 14.98 -76.87 -25.58
C LYS A 52 15.49 -75.47 -25.25
N GLN A 53 16.66 -75.07 -25.74
CA GLN A 53 17.20 -73.73 -25.53
C GLN A 53 16.31 -72.66 -26.19
N GLN A 54 15.84 -72.91 -27.41
CA GLN A 54 14.96 -71.98 -28.13
C GLN A 54 13.58 -71.84 -27.48
N ASN A 55 12.99 -72.93 -26.96
CA ASN A 55 11.75 -72.87 -26.17
C ASN A 55 11.93 -72.15 -24.82
N GLN A 56 13.10 -72.28 -24.19
CA GLN A 56 13.39 -71.62 -22.91
C GLN A 56 13.68 -70.12 -23.08
N GLN A 57 14.35 -69.73 -24.17
CA GLN A 57 14.58 -68.34 -24.56
C GLN A 57 13.24 -67.62 -24.84
N THR A 58 12.36 -68.23 -25.64
CA THR A 58 11.04 -67.69 -25.97
C THR A 58 10.08 -67.63 -24.78
N SER A 59 10.19 -68.54 -23.81
CA SER A 59 9.45 -68.46 -22.53
C SER A 59 9.93 -67.28 -21.68
N SER A 60 11.25 -67.11 -21.56
CA SER A 60 11.85 -66.03 -20.75
C SER A 60 11.55 -64.64 -21.30
N GLU A 61 11.53 -64.46 -22.62
CA GLU A 61 11.15 -63.19 -23.27
C GLU A 61 9.67 -62.85 -23.02
N ARG A 62 8.77 -63.83 -23.12
CA ARG A 62 7.33 -63.65 -22.82
C ARG A 62 7.09 -63.34 -21.34
N GLU A 63 7.82 -64.00 -20.44
CA GLU A 63 7.75 -63.72 -19.00
C GLU A 63 8.24 -62.30 -18.68
N LEU A 64 9.29 -61.84 -19.34
CA LEU A 64 9.78 -60.47 -19.20
C LEU A 64 8.75 -59.46 -19.72
N GLU A 65 8.21 -59.64 -20.93
CA GLU A 65 7.15 -58.79 -21.48
C GLU A 65 5.92 -58.77 -20.56
N MET A 66 5.46 -59.93 -20.11
CA MET A 66 4.33 -60.04 -19.17
C MET A 66 4.64 -59.36 -17.84
N SER A 67 5.85 -59.46 -17.32
CA SER A 67 6.26 -58.76 -16.09
C SER A 67 6.26 -57.24 -16.26
N THR A 68 6.70 -56.74 -17.43
CA THR A 68 6.69 -55.31 -17.75
C THR A 68 5.26 -54.78 -17.89
N GLU A 69 4.38 -55.57 -18.52
CA GLU A 69 2.97 -55.19 -18.67
C GLU A 69 2.23 -55.27 -17.33
N ILE A 70 2.48 -56.28 -16.48
CA ILE A 70 1.95 -56.34 -15.12
C ILE A 70 2.43 -55.12 -14.31
N ALA A 71 3.70 -54.74 -14.42
CA ALA A 71 4.22 -53.56 -13.75
C ALA A 71 3.55 -52.28 -14.25
N ARG A 72 3.30 -52.16 -15.56
CA ARG A 72 2.56 -51.04 -16.16
C ARG A 72 1.12 -50.98 -15.68
N LEU A 73 0.40 -52.10 -15.70
CA LEU A 73 -0.99 -52.20 -15.26
C LEU A 73 -1.13 -51.90 -13.76
N LYS A 74 -0.23 -52.43 -12.93
CA LYS A 74 -0.18 -52.09 -11.50
C LYS A 74 0.03 -50.59 -11.26
N ARG A 75 0.89 -49.93 -12.04
CA ARG A 75 1.05 -48.47 -11.97
C ARG A 75 -0.21 -47.73 -12.40
N GLN A 76 -0.88 -48.18 -13.46
CA GLN A 76 -2.13 -47.56 -13.92
C GLN A 76 -3.26 -47.71 -12.90
N LEU A 77 -3.38 -48.88 -12.26
CA LEU A 77 -4.33 -49.12 -11.18
C LEU A 77 -4.05 -48.18 -10.00
N ALA A 78 -2.80 -48.10 -9.55
CA ALA A 78 -2.43 -47.17 -8.48
C ALA A 78 -2.73 -45.69 -8.83
N GLU A 79 -2.48 -45.25 -10.08
CA GLU A 79 -2.87 -43.90 -10.53
C GLU A 79 -4.40 -43.70 -10.50
N ARG A 80 -5.19 -44.70 -10.90
CA ARG A 80 -6.65 -44.64 -10.89
C ARG A 80 -7.22 -44.64 -9.47
N ASP A 81 -6.69 -45.48 -8.59
CA ASP A 81 -7.11 -45.56 -7.19
C ASP A 81 -6.85 -44.24 -6.46
N GLU A 82 -5.69 -43.62 -6.72
CA GLU A 82 -5.37 -42.28 -6.21
C GLU A 82 -6.38 -41.23 -6.71
N GLU A 83 -6.71 -41.22 -8.01
CA GLU A 83 -7.70 -40.30 -8.58
C GLU A 83 -9.11 -40.49 -8.01
N LEU A 84 -9.53 -41.74 -7.82
CA LEU A 84 -10.81 -42.07 -7.21
C LEU A 84 -10.89 -41.63 -5.75
N ALA A 85 -9.79 -41.72 -4.99
CA ALA A 85 -9.72 -41.26 -3.61
C ALA A 85 -9.81 -39.73 -3.46
N ILE A 86 -9.44 -38.96 -4.50
CA ILE A 86 -9.51 -37.50 -4.50
C ILE A 86 -10.95 -37.00 -4.71
N LEU A 87 -11.75 -37.68 -5.54
CA LEU A 87 -13.09 -37.22 -5.94
C LEU A 87 -14.05 -36.97 -4.77
N PRO A 88 -14.17 -37.84 -3.74
CA PRO A 88 -15.02 -37.60 -2.58
C PRO A 88 -14.63 -36.35 -1.79
N LYS A 89 -13.33 -36.01 -1.76
CA LYS A 89 -12.79 -34.86 -1.03
C LYS A 89 -12.86 -33.56 -1.83
N GLY A 90 -12.74 -33.64 -3.16
CA GLY A 90 -12.65 -32.47 -4.05
C GLY A 90 -13.92 -32.15 -4.84
N ARG A 91 -15.03 -32.87 -4.65
CA ARG A 91 -16.25 -32.76 -5.48
C ARG A 91 -16.78 -31.33 -5.58
N ASP A 92 -16.79 -30.62 -4.47
CA ASP A 92 -17.38 -29.27 -4.38
C ASP A 92 -16.46 -28.21 -4.99
N ILE A 93 -15.14 -28.45 -5.02
CA ILE A 93 -14.14 -27.50 -5.53
C ILE A 93 -14.01 -27.54 -7.07
N LEU A 94 -14.59 -28.55 -7.73
CA LEU A 94 -14.46 -28.74 -9.19
C LEU A 94 -15.07 -27.59 -10.01
N ARG A 95 -16.10 -26.93 -9.47
CA ARG A 95 -16.80 -25.79 -10.09
C ARG A 95 -16.22 -24.44 -9.70
N GLU A 96 -15.27 -24.42 -8.76
CA GLU A 96 -14.69 -23.21 -8.23
C GLU A 96 -13.56 -22.66 -9.12
N ALA A 97 -13.16 -21.43 -8.82
CA ALA A 97 -12.03 -20.77 -9.46
C ALA A 97 -10.71 -21.59 -9.28
N PRO A 98 -9.76 -21.50 -10.23
CA PRO A 98 -8.48 -22.21 -10.15
C PRO A 98 -7.72 -21.97 -8.83
N GLU A 99 -7.83 -20.78 -8.23
CA GLU A 99 -7.21 -20.46 -6.94
C GLU A 99 -7.70 -21.38 -5.81
N MET A 100 -9.00 -21.68 -5.75
CA MET A 100 -9.56 -22.57 -4.73
C MET A 100 -9.12 -24.02 -4.95
N LYS A 101 -8.94 -24.43 -6.21
CA LYS A 101 -8.38 -25.73 -6.58
C LYS A 101 -6.92 -25.85 -6.16
N TYR A 102 -6.15 -24.76 -6.28
CA TYR A 102 -4.78 -24.70 -5.77
C TYR A 102 -4.76 -24.80 -4.24
N VAL A 103 -5.63 -24.09 -3.50
CA VAL A 103 -5.73 -24.24 -2.04
C VAL A 103 -6.02 -25.69 -1.63
N PHE A 104 -6.89 -26.40 -2.37
CA PHE A 104 -7.12 -27.83 -2.16
C PHE A 104 -5.85 -28.67 -2.37
N ILE A 105 -5.11 -28.43 -3.46
CA ILE A 105 -3.84 -29.11 -3.75
C ILE A 105 -2.84 -28.90 -2.60
N GLU A 106 -2.75 -27.69 -2.06
CA GLU A 106 -1.88 -27.37 -0.93
C GLU A 106 -2.21 -28.21 0.31
N LYS A 107 -3.51 -28.29 0.62
CA LYS A 107 -4.00 -28.97 1.83
C LYS A 107 -3.76 -30.48 1.78
N HIS A 108 -3.83 -31.08 0.60
CA HIS A 108 -3.76 -32.53 0.41
C HIS A 108 -2.45 -33.01 -0.26
N GLN A 109 -1.43 -32.15 -0.38
CA GLN A 109 -0.14 -32.52 -1.00
C GLN A 109 0.64 -33.61 -0.25
N ALA A 110 0.32 -33.83 1.03
CA ALA A 110 0.89 -34.91 1.84
C ALA A 110 0.14 -36.25 1.65
N GLU A 111 -1.08 -36.21 1.12
CA GLU A 111 -1.95 -37.38 0.94
C GLU A 111 -1.97 -37.88 -0.51
N PHE A 112 -1.85 -36.97 -1.48
CA PHE A 112 -1.94 -37.28 -2.90
C PHE A 112 -0.84 -36.59 -3.72
N SER A 113 -0.54 -37.17 -4.87
CA SER A 113 0.38 -36.58 -5.83
C SER A 113 -0.22 -35.33 -6.48
N ILE A 114 0.61 -34.28 -6.64
CA ILE A 114 0.22 -33.04 -7.35
C ILE A 114 -0.27 -33.38 -8.77
N LYS A 115 0.34 -34.38 -9.43
CA LYS A 115 -0.03 -34.84 -10.77
C LYS A 115 -1.48 -35.34 -10.79
N ALA A 116 -1.86 -36.21 -9.85
CA ALA A 116 -3.22 -36.74 -9.77
C ALA A 116 -4.22 -35.64 -9.42
N MET A 117 -3.94 -34.80 -8.42
CA MET A 117 -4.85 -33.70 -8.04
C MET A 117 -5.04 -32.69 -9.17
N CYS A 118 -3.99 -32.28 -9.89
CA CYS A 118 -4.13 -31.37 -11.03
C CYS A 118 -5.01 -31.98 -12.14
N ARG A 119 -4.87 -33.28 -12.40
CA ARG A 119 -5.65 -33.99 -13.41
C ARG A 119 -7.12 -34.08 -13.01
N VAL A 120 -7.42 -34.49 -11.77
CA VAL A 120 -8.80 -34.58 -11.24
C VAL A 120 -9.47 -33.21 -11.21
N LEU A 121 -8.77 -32.18 -10.74
CA LEU A 121 -9.30 -30.82 -10.61
C LEU A 121 -9.33 -30.02 -11.92
N ARG A 122 -8.79 -30.60 -13.00
CA ARG A 122 -8.69 -30.00 -14.34
C ARG A 122 -7.93 -28.67 -14.35
N VAL A 123 -6.78 -28.63 -13.67
CA VAL A 123 -5.87 -27.47 -13.65
C VAL A 123 -4.48 -27.85 -14.15
N ALA A 124 -3.78 -26.91 -14.77
CA ALA A 124 -2.42 -27.14 -15.24
C ALA A 124 -1.43 -27.19 -14.07
N ARG A 125 -0.50 -28.18 -14.09
CA ARG A 125 0.56 -28.31 -13.07
C ARG A 125 1.49 -27.10 -13.01
N SER A 126 1.77 -26.47 -14.15
CA SER A 126 2.53 -25.21 -14.23
C SER A 126 1.79 -24.06 -13.54
N GLY A 127 0.46 -24.05 -13.58
CA GLY A 127 -0.39 -23.08 -12.89
C GLY A 127 -0.27 -23.17 -11.37
N TRP A 128 -0.25 -24.39 -10.82
CA TRP A 128 -0.02 -24.64 -9.39
C TRP A 128 1.32 -24.05 -8.91
N TYR A 129 2.44 -24.41 -9.55
CA TYR A 129 3.74 -23.88 -9.15
C TYR A 129 3.86 -22.36 -9.34
N THR A 130 3.24 -21.81 -10.39
CA THR A 130 3.17 -20.36 -10.59
C THR A 130 2.39 -19.69 -9.46
N TRP A 131 1.29 -20.29 -9.01
CA TRP A 131 0.50 -19.80 -7.87
C TRP A 131 1.30 -19.85 -6.56
N CYS A 132 2.04 -20.93 -6.29
CA CYS A 132 2.95 -21.01 -5.14
C CYS A 132 4.02 -19.92 -5.18
N GLN A 133 4.62 -19.67 -6.35
CA GLN A 133 5.60 -18.59 -6.52
C GLN A 133 4.98 -17.19 -6.33
N ARG A 134 3.76 -16.96 -6.80
CA ARG A 134 3.04 -15.68 -6.62
C ARG A 134 2.69 -15.40 -5.16
N ARG A 135 2.45 -16.44 -4.33
CA ARG A 135 2.19 -16.27 -2.89
C ARG A 135 3.45 -15.93 -2.10
N THR A 136 4.61 -16.40 -2.55
CA THR A 136 5.88 -16.23 -1.84
C THR A 136 6.66 -15.00 -2.32
N ARG A 137 6.46 -14.56 -3.57
CA ARG A 137 7.11 -13.37 -4.13
C ARG A 137 6.23 -12.14 -4.02
N ILE A 138 6.73 -11.12 -3.33
CA ILE A 138 6.12 -9.78 -3.34
C ILE A 138 6.18 -9.24 -4.77
N SER A 139 5.02 -8.97 -5.37
CA SER A 139 4.97 -8.36 -6.70
C SER A 139 5.61 -6.96 -6.70
N ALA A 140 6.16 -6.51 -7.83
CA ALA A 140 6.68 -5.15 -7.97
C ALA A 140 5.64 -4.08 -7.56
N ARG A 141 4.36 -4.34 -7.85
CA ARG A 141 3.24 -3.48 -7.42
C ARG A 141 3.10 -3.42 -5.89
N GLN A 142 3.30 -4.53 -5.20
CA GLN A 142 3.21 -4.61 -3.76
C GLN A 142 4.44 -3.98 -3.09
N GLN A 143 5.64 -4.16 -3.66
CA GLN A 143 6.85 -3.44 -3.23
C GLN A 143 6.67 -1.92 -3.37
N PHE A 144 6.18 -1.46 -4.52
CA PHE A 144 5.87 -0.04 -4.73
C PHE A 144 4.84 0.48 -3.72
N ARG A 145 3.79 -0.30 -3.43
CA ARG A 145 2.79 0.07 -2.41
C ARG A 145 3.42 0.18 -1.03
N GLN A 146 4.25 -0.78 -0.62
CA GLN A 146 4.93 -0.75 0.68
C GLN A 146 5.85 0.46 0.81
N HIS A 147 6.62 0.77 -0.23
CA HIS A 147 7.47 1.97 -0.27
C HIS A 147 6.64 3.27 -0.22
N CYS A 148 5.57 3.35 -1.03
CA CYS A 148 4.67 4.49 -0.99
C CYS A 148 4.02 4.64 0.39
N ASP A 149 3.60 3.54 1.00
CA ASP A 149 2.93 3.54 2.30
C ASP A 149 3.87 4.02 3.41
N SER A 150 5.14 3.58 3.43
CA SER A 150 6.13 4.04 4.41
C SER A 150 6.45 5.53 4.26
N VAL A 151 6.64 6.00 3.03
CA VAL A 151 6.95 7.40 2.72
C VAL A 151 5.77 8.31 3.07
N VAL A 152 4.54 7.91 2.73
CA VAL A 152 3.31 8.65 3.08
C VAL A 152 3.10 8.70 4.59
N LEU A 153 3.36 7.60 5.32
CA LEU A 153 3.25 7.57 6.78
C LEU A 153 4.25 8.52 7.44
N ALA A 154 5.50 8.53 6.98
CA ALA A 154 6.52 9.43 7.51
C ALA A 154 6.13 10.90 7.30
N ALA A 155 5.68 11.26 6.10
CA ALA A 155 5.20 12.61 5.80
C ALA A 155 3.95 12.99 6.62
N PHE A 156 3.01 12.06 6.79
CA PHE A 156 1.81 12.28 7.59
C PHE A 156 2.14 12.55 9.06
N THR A 157 3.02 11.74 9.66
CA THR A 157 3.49 11.91 11.04
C THR A 157 4.26 13.22 11.22
N ARG A 158 5.18 13.55 10.30
CA ARG A 158 5.92 14.83 10.30
C ARG A 158 4.98 16.03 10.22
N SER A 159 3.88 15.92 9.47
CA SER A 159 2.83 16.93 9.37
C SER A 159 1.86 16.97 10.57
N LYS A 160 2.18 16.28 11.67
CA LYS A 160 1.35 16.19 12.88
C LYS A 160 -0.07 15.71 12.59
N GLN A 161 -0.23 14.86 11.57
CA GLN A 161 -1.53 14.31 11.13
C GLN A 161 -2.54 15.36 10.61
N ARG A 162 -2.06 16.54 10.21
CA ARG A 162 -2.91 17.66 9.74
C ARG A 162 -3.14 17.64 8.24
N TYR A 163 -2.26 17.00 7.47
CA TYR A 163 -2.32 17.05 6.01
C TYR A 163 -3.11 15.89 5.42
N GLY A 164 -4.06 16.23 4.55
CA GLY A 164 -4.69 15.29 3.64
C GLY A 164 -3.86 15.04 2.39
N ALA A 165 -4.41 14.23 1.47
CA ALA A 165 -3.72 13.82 0.25
C ALA A 165 -3.14 14.97 -0.60
N PRO A 166 -3.81 16.13 -0.80
CA PRO A 166 -3.24 17.21 -1.61
C PRO A 166 -1.94 17.77 -1.02
N ARG A 167 -1.96 18.22 0.24
CA ARG A 167 -0.77 18.80 0.91
C ARG A 167 0.35 17.78 1.09
N LEU A 168 0.01 16.52 1.39
CA LEU A 168 1.02 15.45 1.43
C LEU A 168 1.65 15.22 0.06
N THR A 169 0.91 15.36 -1.03
CA THR A 169 1.47 15.22 -2.37
C THR A 169 2.52 16.30 -2.63
N ASP A 170 2.25 17.55 -2.26
CA ASP A 170 3.21 18.64 -2.41
C ASP A 170 4.44 18.45 -1.50
N GLU A 171 4.22 17.93 -0.29
CA GLU A 171 5.31 17.58 0.63
C GLU A 171 6.22 16.48 0.09
N LEU A 172 5.61 15.42 -0.45
CA LEU A 172 6.34 14.31 -1.04
C LEU A 172 7.06 14.73 -2.32
N ARG A 173 6.46 15.61 -3.13
CA ARG A 173 7.12 16.19 -4.31
C ARG A 173 8.36 16.99 -3.92
N ALA A 174 8.27 17.80 -2.87
CA ALA A 174 9.41 18.56 -2.34
C ALA A 174 10.54 17.65 -1.81
N GLN A 175 10.22 16.42 -1.41
CA GLN A 175 11.19 15.39 -0.97
C GLN A 175 11.70 14.51 -2.13
N GLY A 176 11.33 14.81 -3.38
CA GLY A 176 11.77 14.05 -4.56
C GLY A 176 10.90 12.84 -4.91
N TYR A 177 9.74 12.66 -4.27
CA TYR A 177 8.79 11.58 -4.57
C TYR A 177 7.67 12.06 -5.52
N PRO A 178 7.68 11.71 -6.81
CA PRO A 178 6.71 12.19 -7.80
C PRO A 178 5.38 11.43 -7.75
N PHE A 179 4.81 11.25 -6.57
CA PHE A 179 3.51 10.60 -6.44
C PHE A 179 2.37 11.54 -6.87
N ASN A 180 1.34 10.99 -7.50
CA ASN A 180 0.12 11.74 -7.76
C ASN A 180 -0.83 11.70 -6.54
N VAL A 181 -1.77 12.64 -6.49
CA VAL A 181 -2.72 12.76 -5.37
C VAL A 181 -3.55 11.49 -5.15
N LYS A 182 -3.91 10.78 -6.22
CA LYS A 182 -4.70 9.53 -6.13
C LYS A 182 -3.89 8.40 -5.47
N THR A 183 -2.60 8.31 -5.75
CA THR A 183 -1.67 7.36 -5.15
C THR A 183 -1.53 7.61 -3.66
N VAL A 184 -1.32 8.86 -3.25
CA VAL A 184 -1.26 9.26 -1.83
C VAL A 184 -2.59 9.01 -1.13
N ALA A 185 -3.72 9.37 -1.74
CA ALA A 185 -5.05 9.12 -1.18
C ALA A 185 -5.34 7.61 -1.01
N ALA A 186 -4.92 6.79 -1.97
CA ALA A 186 -5.05 5.34 -1.87
C ALA A 186 -4.16 4.76 -0.77
N SER A 187 -2.97 5.33 -0.56
CA SER A 187 -2.07 4.97 0.55
C SER A 187 -2.69 5.30 1.90
N LEU A 188 -3.17 6.54 2.10
CA LEU A 188 -3.87 6.94 3.32
C LEU A 188 -5.04 6.00 3.64
N ARG A 189 -5.85 5.66 2.63
CA ARG A 189 -6.99 4.74 2.79
C ARG A 189 -6.55 3.32 3.20
N ARG A 190 -5.50 2.77 2.57
CA ARG A 190 -4.96 1.44 2.93
C ARG A 190 -4.46 1.40 4.38
N GLN A 191 -3.86 2.49 4.83
CA GLN A 191 -3.26 2.60 6.16
C GLN A 191 -4.26 3.09 7.24
N GLY A 192 -5.50 3.45 6.87
CA GLY A 192 -6.47 4.01 7.79
C GLY A 192 -6.14 5.44 8.29
N LEU A 193 -5.19 6.13 7.65
CA LEU A 193 -4.74 7.45 8.05
C LEU A 193 -5.74 8.52 7.61
N ARG A 194 -6.19 9.36 8.55
CA ARG A 194 -7.13 10.45 8.30
C ARG A 194 -6.61 11.74 8.90
N ALA A 195 -6.56 12.80 8.09
CA ALA A 195 -6.19 14.12 8.56
C ALA A 195 -7.19 14.63 9.60
N LYS A 196 -6.71 15.39 10.59
CA LYS A 196 -7.58 16.11 11.53
C LYS A 196 -8.57 16.99 10.76
N ALA A 197 -9.86 16.86 11.05
CA ALA A 197 -10.92 17.65 10.45
C ALA A 197 -11.96 18.00 11.52
N SER A 198 -12.49 19.22 11.50
CA SER A 198 -13.63 19.62 12.34
C SER A 198 -14.92 19.70 11.50
N ARG A 199 -16.05 19.84 12.20
CA ARG A 199 -17.38 19.93 11.60
C ARG A 199 -17.54 21.23 10.80
N LYS A 200 -18.32 21.20 9.72
CA LYS A 200 -18.65 22.37 8.88
C LYS A 200 -19.12 23.55 9.72
N PHE A 201 -18.65 24.75 9.35
CA PHE A 201 -19.11 26.03 9.89
C PHE A 201 -20.61 26.24 9.66
N SER A 202 -21.28 26.84 10.65
CA SER A 202 -22.66 27.34 10.56
C SER A 202 -22.65 28.83 10.93
N PRO A 203 -23.28 29.72 10.12
CA PRO A 203 -23.27 31.16 10.38
C PRO A 203 -24.04 31.50 11.67
N VAL A 204 -23.51 32.43 12.46
CA VAL A 204 -24.12 32.95 13.69
C VAL A 204 -24.66 34.36 13.44
N SER A 205 -25.84 34.68 13.98
CA SER A 205 -26.53 35.95 13.77
C SER A 205 -25.81 37.17 14.38
N TYR A 206 -25.81 38.28 13.63
CA TYR A 206 -25.22 39.57 13.99
C TYR A 206 -26.14 40.40 14.91
N ARG A 207 -25.59 41.08 15.92
CA ARG A 207 -26.30 42.09 16.74
C ARG A 207 -25.85 43.50 16.36
N ALA A 208 -26.79 44.40 16.10
CA ALA A 208 -26.50 45.78 15.70
C ALA A 208 -25.98 46.64 16.87
N HIS A 209 -25.02 47.53 16.60
CA HIS A 209 -24.53 48.55 17.54
C HIS A 209 -24.50 49.94 16.89
N GLY A 210 -24.56 51.01 17.69
CA GLY A 210 -24.58 52.41 17.23
C GLY A 210 -23.21 53.08 17.02
N LEU A 211 -22.11 52.33 16.99
CA LEU A 211 -20.74 52.87 16.83
C LEU A 211 -20.41 53.22 15.36
N PRO A 212 -19.41 54.10 15.10
CA PRO A 212 -19.03 54.51 13.75
C PRO A 212 -18.53 53.32 12.91
N VAL A 213 -19.02 53.23 11.67
CA VAL A 213 -18.69 52.14 10.73
C VAL A 213 -17.97 52.73 9.52
N SER A 214 -16.81 52.17 9.17
CA SER A 214 -16.08 52.55 7.94
C SER A 214 -16.72 51.95 6.69
N GLU A 215 -16.52 52.61 5.55
CA GLU A 215 -16.93 52.10 4.24
C GLU A 215 -16.21 50.78 3.91
N ASN A 216 -16.88 49.86 3.20
CA ASN A 216 -16.30 48.58 2.80
C ASN A 216 -15.38 48.77 1.59
N LEU A 217 -14.16 49.25 1.81
CA LEU A 217 -13.15 49.41 0.76
C LEU A 217 -12.59 48.08 0.19
N LEU A 218 -12.92 46.92 0.78
CA LEU A 218 -12.41 45.64 0.34
C LEU A 218 -13.31 44.99 -0.72
N GLU A 219 -14.64 45.13 -0.59
CA GLU A 219 -15.64 44.60 -1.54
C GLU A 219 -15.40 43.13 -1.97
N GLN A 220 -14.88 42.30 -1.04
CA GLN A 220 -14.47 40.91 -1.28
C GLN A 220 -13.31 40.70 -2.26
N ASP A 221 -12.64 41.78 -2.68
CA ASP A 221 -11.37 41.72 -3.40
C ASP A 221 -10.22 41.43 -2.41
N PHE A 222 -10.02 40.14 -2.14
CA PHE A 222 -8.91 39.63 -1.34
C PHE A 222 -7.58 39.54 -2.09
N TYR A 223 -7.53 39.99 -3.35
CA TYR A 223 -6.29 40.00 -4.12
C TYR A 223 -5.43 41.21 -3.72
N ALA A 224 -4.13 40.97 -3.58
CA ALA A 224 -3.10 41.98 -3.44
C ALA A 224 -1.96 41.59 -4.39
N SER A 225 -1.35 42.57 -5.04
CA SER A 225 -0.21 42.34 -5.95
C SER A 225 1.14 42.35 -5.22
N GLY A 226 1.19 42.88 -4.00
CA GLY A 226 2.39 42.94 -3.18
C GLY A 226 2.09 43.04 -1.68
N PRO A 227 3.12 42.92 -0.84
CA PRO A 227 2.96 42.95 0.61
C PRO A 227 2.41 44.30 1.08
N ASN A 228 1.70 44.30 2.22
CA ASN A 228 1.23 45.51 2.89
C ASN A 228 0.32 46.41 2.04
N GLN A 229 -0.39 45.88 1.06
CA GLN A 229 -1.45 46.62 0.37
C GLN A 229 -2.77 46.53 1.12
N LYS A 230 -3.10 45.32 1.59
CA LYS A 230 -4.35 45.02 2.28
C LYS A 230 -4.07 44.06 3.44
N TRP A 231 -4.51 44.43 4.63
CA TRP A 231 -4.50 43.61 5.83
C TRP A 231 -5.94 43.30 6.24
N ALA A 232 -6.18 42.12 6.78
CA ALA A 232 -7.46 41.76 7.39
C ALA A 232 -7.29 41.38 8.85
N GLY A 233 -8.23 41.78 9.70
CA GLY A 233 -8.21 41.49 11.13
C GLY A 233 -9.55 40.97 11.65
N ASP A 234 -9.47 40.10 12.66
CA ASP A 234 -10.64 39.57 13.36
C ASP A 234 -10.26 39.04 14.75
N ILE A 235 -11.27 38.79 15.59
CA ILE A 235 -11.14 38.18 16.92
C ILE A 235 -11.85 36.84 16.96
N THR A 236 -11.18 35.82 17.51
CA THR A 236 -11.82 34.55 17.89
C THR A 236 -11.70 34.30 19.39
N TYR A 237 -12.60 33.49 19.93
CA TYR A 237 -12.55 32.96 21.29
C TYR A 237 -12.11 31.50 21.30
N LEU A 238 -11.28 31.12 22.27
CA LEU A 238 -10.70 29.79 22.47
C LEU A 238 -11.01 29.31 23.89
N ARG A 239 -11.54 28.09 24.05
CA ARG A 239 -11.98 27.56 25.34
C ARG A 239 -10.82 26.88 26.07
N THR A 240 -10.64 27.20 27.35
CA THR A 240 -9.79 26.48 28.32
C THR A 240 -10.60 26.22 29.59
N ASP A 241 -10.14 25.41 30.54
CA ASP A 241 -10.93 25.16 31.76
C ASP A 241 -11.10 26.43 32.63
N GLU A 242 -10.10 27.30 32.65
CA GLU A 242 -10.16 28.61 33.33
C GLU A 242 -11.11 29.64 32.68
N GLY A 243 -11.68 29.33 31.51
CA GLY A 243 -12.61 30.18 30.76
C GLY A 243 -12.17 30.47 29.32
N TRP A 244 -12.59 31.62 28.79
CA TRP A 244 -12.23 32.01 27.42
C TRP A 244 -10.87 32.72 27.37
N LEU A 245 -10.12 32.43 26.30
CA LEU A 245 -9.00 33.23 25.82
C LEU A 245 -9.40 33.83 24.46
N TYR A 246 -9.31 35.14 24.33
CA TYR A 246 -9.59 35.86 23.08
C TYR A 246 -8.28 36.08 22.32
N LEU A 247 -8.31 35.83 21.01
CA LEU A 247 -7.20 35.98 20.09
C LEU A 247 -7.61 36.97 19.00
N ALA A 248 -6.94 38.11 18.92
CA ALA A 248 -6.98 39.00 17.76
C ALA A 248 -5.84 38.66 16.81
N VAL A 249 -6.08 38.71 15.50
CA VAL A 249 -5.05 38.52 14.46
C VAL A 249 -5.13 39.62 13.42
N VAL A 250 -3.99 39.88 12.76
CA VAL A 250 -3.85 40.70 11.56
C VAL A 250 -3.10 39.88 10.52
N ILE A 251 -3.72 39.70 9.35
CA ILE A 251 -3.24 38.87 8.26
C ILE A 251 -2.93 39.76 7.05
N ASP A 252 -1.75 39.58 6.44
CA ASP A 252 -1.44 40.17 5.14
C ASP A 252 -2.14 39.38 4.03
N LEU A 253 -2.99 40.03 3.23
CA LEU A 253 -3.76 39.32 2.20
C LEU A 253 -2.91 38.84 1.02
N TRP A 254 -1.70 39.41 0.83
CA TRP A 254 -0.81 39.00 -0.23
C TRP A 254 -0.24 37.59 -0.01
N SER A 255 0.35 37.35 1.16
CA SER A 255 1.01 36.08 1.52
C SER A 255 0.18 35.18 2.42
N ARG A 256 -0.93 35.69 2.97
CA ARG A 256 -1.72 35.06 4.04
C ARG A 256 -0.95 34.91 5.35
N ALA A 257 0.19 35.57 5.52
CA ALA A 257 0.93 35.53 6.77
C ALA A 257 0.16 36.23 7.90
N VAL A 258 0.14 35.63 9.09
CA VAL A 258 -0.29 36.32 10.30
C VAL A 258 0.86 37.23 10.73
N ILE A 259 0.68 38.53 10.55
CA ILE A 259 1.72 39.54 10.76
C ILE A 259 1.60 40.25 12.10
N GLY A 260 0.45 40.14 12.76
CA GLY A 260 0.25 40.61 14.14
C GLY A 260 -0.81 39.76 14.83
N TRP A 261 -0.69 39.61 16.14
CA TRP A 261 -1.69 38.95 16.97
C TRP A 261 -1.59 39.42 18.40
N SER A 262 -2.66 39.27 19.17
CA SER A 262 -2.66 39.52 20.61
C SER A 262 -3.65 38.58 21.30
N MET A 263 -3.38 38.23 22.55
CA MET A 263 -4.16 37.27 23.33
C MET A 263 -4.49 37.83 24.71
N SER A 264 -5.76 37.77 25.11
CA SER A 264 -6.25 38.31 26.40
C SER A 264 -7.40 37.49 26.98
N PRO A 265 -7.57 37.43 28.32
CA PRO A 265 -8.78 36.88 28.93
C PRO A 265 -10.03 37.73 28.70
N ARG A 266 -9.90 38.96 28.18
CA ARG A 266 -11.02 39.89 27.91
C ARG A 266 -11.01 40.38 26.47
N MET A 267 -12.20 40.49 25.88
CA MET A 267 -12.40 41.00 24.52
C MET A 267 -12.50 42.54 24.50
N THR A 268 -11.36 43.22 24.63
CA THR A 268 -11.27 44.69 24.71
C THR A 268 -10.83 45.33 23.39
N ALA A 269 -11.03 46.64 23.23
CA ALA A 269 -10.44 47.40 22.12
C ALA A 269 -8.90 47.29 22.11
N GLN A 270 -8.29 47.32 23.30
CA GLN A 270 -6.84 47.17 23.46
C GLN A 270 -6.30 45.88 22.81
N LEU A 271 -7.05 44.77 22.89
CA LEU A 271 -6.67 43.51 22.24
C LEU A 271 -6.47 43.68 20.72
N ALA A 272 -7.39 44.39 20.07
CA ALA A 272 -7.28 44.69 18.63
C ALA A 272 -6.16 45.70 18.34
N CYS A 273 -6.01 46.72 19.18
CA CYS A 273 -4.95 47.72 19.06
C CYS A 273 -3.55 47.10 19.18
N ASP A 274 -3.36 46.17 20.11
CA ASP A 274 -2.08 45.47 20.33
C ASP A 274 -1.71 44.60 19.13
N ALA A 275 -2.68 43.88 18.56
CA ALA A 275 -2.46 43.07 17.36
C ALA A 275 -2.07 43.93 16.15
N LEU A 276 -2.74 45.07 15.95
CA LEU A 276 -2.38 46.04 14.92
C LEU A 276 -1.00 46.66 15.17
N GLN A 277 -0.68 46.97 16.43
CA GLN A 277 0.60 47.52 16.80
C GLN A 277 1.75 46.56 16.50
N MET A 278 1.56 45.28 16.78
CA MET A 278 2.52 44.22 16.44
C MET A 278 2.71 44.11 14.92
N ALA A 279 1.63 44.14 14.13
CA ALA A 279 1.71 44.11 12.67
C ALA A 279 2.51 45.30 12.12
N LEU A 280 2.24 46.50 12.63
CA LEU A 280 2.98 47.71 12.29
C LEU A 280 4.47 47.60 12.61
N TRP A 281 4.85 47.08 13.78
CA TRP A 281 6.25 46.87 14.12
C TRP A 281 6.91 45.85 13.20
N ARG A 282 6.27 44.70 12.97
CA ARG A 282 6.79 43.64 12.11
C ARG A 282 7.00 44.12 10.67
N ARG A 283 6.10 44.96 10.16
CA ARG A 283 6.13 45.46 8.78
C ARG A 283 6.83 46.80 8.60
N LYS A 284 7.54 47.30 9.62
CA LYS A 284 8.26 48.58 9.60
C LYS A 284 7.35 49.79 9.27
N ARG A 285 6.11 49.75 9.77
CA ARG A 285 5.10 50.84 9.72
C ARG A 285 4.81 51.33 8.29
N PRO A 286 4.26 50.46 7.42
CA PRO A 286 3.82 50.89 6.09
C PRO A 286 2.66 51.89 6.20
N ARG A 287 2.49 52.72 5.16
CA ARG A 287 1.44 53.74 5.06
C ARG A 287 0.47 53.39 3.94
N ASN A 288 -0.73 53.96 4.00
CA ASN A 288 -1.80 53.78 3.01
C ASN A 288 -2.31 52.33 2.87
N VAL A 289 -1.98 51.46 3.82
CA VAL A 289 -2.48 50.08 3.85
C VAL A 289 -3.97 50.08 4.16
N ILE A 290 -4.74 49.29 3.42
CA ILE A 290 -6.14 49.03 3.75
C ILE A 290 -6.19 48.03 4.89
N VAL A 291 -6.83 48.38 6.00
CA VAL A 291 -7.05 47.47 7.13
C VAL A 291 -8.53 47.13 7.19
N HIS A 292 -8.87 45.91 6.78
CA HIS A 292 -10.24 45.41 6.75
C HIS A 292 -10.57 44.64 8.02
N THR A 293 -11.67 44.98 8.69
CA THR A 293 -12.14 44.28 9.89
C THR A 293 -13.64 44.05 9.83
N ASP A 294 -14.17 43.22 10.71
CA ASP A 294 -15.61 43.18 10.93
C ASP A 294 -16.11 44.48 11.58
N ARG A 295 -17.45 44.59 11.73
CA ARG A 295 -18.10 45.68 12.48
C ARG A 295 -18.17 45.35 13.96
N GLY A 296 -17.11 44.82 14.55
CA GLY A 296 -17.02 44.59 16.00
C GLY A 296 -16.83 45.92 16.75
N GLY A 297 -17.41 46.03 17.95
CA GLY A 297 -17.29 47.25 18.77
C GLY A 297 -15.83 47.58 19.16
N GLN A 298 -14.96 46.57 19.17
CA GLN A 298 -13.52 46.72 19.39
C GLN A 298 -12.85 47.51 18.25
N TYR A 299 -13.20 47.21 16.99
CA TYR A 299 -12.67 47.90 15.82
C TYR A 299 -13.32 49.26 15.57
N CYS A 300 -14.58 49.44 16.02
CA CYS A 300 -15.27 50.72 15.97
C CYS A 300 -14.88 51.67 17.13
N SER A 301 -14.01 51.23 18.04
CA SER A 301 -13.59 52.03 19.20
C SER A 301 -12.77 53.25 18.82
N ALA A 302 -12.86 54.31 19.64
CA ALA A 302 -12.10 55.55 19.43
C ALA A 302 -10.59 55.28 19.40
N ASP A 303 -10.09 54.41 20.26
CA ASP A 303 -8.66 54.06 20.35
C ASP A 303 -8.17 53.39 19.05
N TYR A 304 -8.93 52.42 18.53
CA TYR A 304 -8.56 51.73 17.30
C TYR A 304 -8.60 52.67 16.08
N GLN A 305 -9.66 53.48 15.97
CA GLN A 305 -9.79 54.47 14.91
C GLN A 305 -8.70 55.56 14.98
N ALA A 306 -8.32 55.98 16.19
CA ALA A 306 -7.21 56.92 16.39
C ALA A 306 -5.88 56.29 15.97
N GLN A 307 -5.65 55.00 16.27
CA GLN A 307 -4.44 54.30 15.86
C GLN A 307 -4.33 54.17 14.33
N LEU A 308 -5.43 53.85 13.63
CA LEU A 308 -5.46 53.85 12.16
C LEU A 308 -5.07 55.21 11.58
N LYS A 309 -5.69 56.29 12.08
CA LYS A 309 -5.40 57.66 11.64
C LYS A 309 -3.95 58.07 11.92
N ARG A 310 -3.44 57.78 13.13
CA ARG A 310 -2.06 58.09 13.55
C ARG A 310 -1.02 57.47 12.64
N HIS A 311 -1.28 56.28 12.10
CA HIS A 311 -0.36 55.55 11.23
C HIS A 311 -0.67 55.70 9.73
N ASN A 312 -1.59 56.59 9.36
CA ASN A 312 -2.02 56.81 7.98
C ASN A 312 -2.47 55.51 7.29
N LEU A 313 -3.28 54.72 7.99
CA LEU A 313 -3.90 53.50 7.51
C LEU A 313 -5.35 53.78 7.08
N ARG A 314 -5.84 53.03 6.09
CA ARG A 314 -7.20 53.17 5.55
C ARG A 314 -8.09 52.09 6.17
N GLY A 315 -8.90 52.46 7.16
CA GLY A 315 -9.87 51.55 7.75
C GLY A 315 -10.95 51.15 6.74
N SER A 316 -11.26 49.85 6.69
CA SER A 316 -12.31 49.25 5.88
C SER A 316 -13.11 48.30 6.77
N MET A 317 -14.44 48.30 6.68
CA MET A 317 -15.26 47.38 7.48
C MET A 317 -16.25 46.61 6.63
N SER A 318 -16.48 45.33 6.96
CA SER A 318 -17.43 44.46 6.27
C SER A 318 -18.83 45.08 6.16
N ALA A 319 -19.61 44.72 5.15
CA ALA A 319 -21.02 45.10 5.05
C ALA A 319 -21.87 44.41 6.14
N LYS A 320 -23.00 45.04 6.52
CA LYS A 320 -23.90 44.46 7.53
C LYS A 320 -24.41 43.11 7.05
N GLY A 321 -24.19 42.06 7.83
CA GLY A 321 -24.70 40.72 7.52
C GLY A 321 -23.95 39.99 6.40
N CYS A 322 -22.77 40.47 5.98
CA CYS A 322 -21.95 39.78 4.98
C CYS A 322 -20.72 39.13 5.63
N CYS A 323 -20.85 37.86 6.03
CA CYS A 323 -19.73 37.08 6.60
C CYS A 323 -18.61 36.83 5.58
N TYR A 324 -18.92 36.87 4.29
CA TYR A 324 -17.94 36.63 3.22
C TYR A 324 -16.86 37.70 3.14
N ASP A 325 -17.10 38.90 3.65
CA ASP A 325 -16.16 40.03 3.60
C ASP A 325 -14.88 39.76 4.43
N ASN A 326 -14.92 38.82 5.37
CA ASN A 326 -13.76 38.44 6.19
C ASN A 326 -13.31 36.98 6.00
N ALA A 327 -13.70 36.35 4.88
CA ALA A 327 -13.49 34.91 4.63
C ALA A 327 -12.03 34.44 4.80
N CYS A 328 -11.04 35.31 4.56
CA CYS A 328 -9.64 34.98 4.71
C CYS A 328 -9.24 34.74 6.17
N VAL A 329 -9.73 35.57 7.09
CA VAL A 329 -9.45 35.42 8.53
C VAL A 329 -10.29 34.27 9.10
N GLU A 330 -11.53 34.10 8.65
CA GLU A 330 -12.35 32.94 9.01
C GLU A 330 -11.68 31.61 8.61
N SER A 331 -11.11 31.54 7.41
CA SER A 331 -10.36 30.37 6.92
C SER A 331 -9.12 30.07 7.78
N PHE A 332 -8.41 31.12 8.21
CA PHE A 332 -7.32 30.98 9.18
C PHE A 332 -7.82 30.43 10.51
N PHE A 333 -8.87 31.01 11.12
CA PHE A 333 -9.39 30.53 12.39
C PHE A 333 -9.93 29.11 12.32
N HIS A 334 -10.56 28.74 11.22
CA HIS A 334 -10.95 27.36 10.97
C HIS A 334 -9.73 26.44 10.98
N SER A 335 -8.68 26.80 10.24
CA SER A 335 -7.42 26.04 10.21
C SER A 335 -6.79 25.90 11.59
N LEU A 336 -6.64 27.01 12.33
CA LEU A 336 -6.13 27.02 13.70
C LEU A 336 -6.94 26.08 14.60
N LYS A 337 -8.26 26.21 14.60
CA LYS A 337 -9.14 25.39 15.45
C LYS A 337 -9.05 23.92 15.09
N VAL A 338 -9.05 23.55 13.81
CA VAL A 338 -8.96 22.14 13.37
C VAL A 338 -7.60 21.54 13.70
N GLU A 339 -6.53 22.25 13.35
CA GLU A 339 -5.18 21.68 13.33
C GLU A 339 -4.50 21.75 14.70
N CYS A 340 -4.86 22.73 15.52
CA CYS A 340 -4.18 23.05 16.77
C CYS A 340 -5.04 22.80 18.02
N ILE A 341 -6.36 22.98 17.94
CA ILE A 341 -7.24 23.02 19.13
C ILE A 341 -8.15 21.78 19.20
N HIS A 342 -8.63 21.30 18.06
CA HIS A 342 -9.59 20.21 18.01
C HIS A 342 -8.96 18.89 18.49
N GLY A 343 -9.63 18.24 19.44
CA GLY A 343 -9.18 16.99 20.05
C GLY A 343 -8.16 17.16 21.17
N GLU A 344 -7.75 18.39 21.47
CA GLU A 344 -6.82 18.70 22.55
C GLU A 344 -7.56 19.27 23.77
N HIS A 345 -7.05 19.01 24.97
CA HIS A 345 -7.61 19.52 26.22
C HIS A 345 -6.69 20.59 26.84
N PHE A 346 -7.25 21.75 27.16
CA PHE A 346 -6.50 22.91 27.62
C PHE A 346 -6.92 23.31 29.03
N ILE A 347 -6.09 22.93 30.00
CA ILE A 347 -6.35 23.16 31.43
C ILE A 347 -6.25 24.67 31.76
N SER A 348 -5.24 25.37 31.21
CA SER A 348 -5.02 26.79 31.52
C SER A 348 -4.92 27.67 30.27
N ARG A 349 -5.16 28.98 30.46
CA ARG A 349 -4.95 29.99 29.42
C ARG A 349 -3.50 30.05 28.97
N GLU A 350 -2.55 29.81 29.86
CA GLU A 350 -1.12 29.87 29.53
C GLU A 350 -0.71 28.76 28.56
N ILE A 351 -1.21 27.52 28.76
CA ILE A 351 -0.97 26.43 27.81
C ILE A 351 -1.58 26.77 26.44
N MET A 352 -2.81 27.32 26.41
CA MET A 352 -3.43 27.76 25.16
C MET A 352 -2.60 28.86 24.48
N ARG A 353 -2.08 29.84 25.23
CA ARG A 353 -1.22 30.92 24.70
C ARG A 353 0.04 30.36 24.05
N ALA A 354 0.77 29.49 24.74
CA ALA A 354 1.98 28.87 24.21
C ALA A 354 1.70 28.04 22.94
N THR A 355 0.59 27.29 22.94
CA THR A 355 0.17 26.49 21.80
C THR A 355 -0.22 27.34 20.58
N VAL A 356 -0.99 28.40 20.78
CA VAL A 356 -1.37 29.35 19.71
C VAL A 356 -0.14 30.08 19.18
N PHE A 357 0.76 30.54 20.06
CA PHE A 357 2.02 31.16 19.69
C PHE A 357 2.84 30.23 18.77
N ASN A 358 3.06 28.99 19.21
CA ASN A 358 3.82 28.00 18.45
C ASN A 358 3.14 27.71 17.10
N TYR A 359 1.81 27.61 17.07
CA TYR A 359 1.09 27.43 15.81
C TYR A 359 1.28 28.60 14.85
N ILE A 360 1.16 29.84 15.30
CA ILE A 360 1.27 31.00 14.41
C ILE A 360 2.70 31.19 13.92
N GLU A 361 3.65 31.31 14.87
CA GLU A 361 5.02 31.76 14.59
C GLU A 361 5.92 30.63 14.09
N CYS A 362 5.80 29.44 14.64
CA CYS A 362 6.71 28.34 14.33
C CYS A 362 6.18 27.40 13.24
N ASP A 363 4.87 27.39 12.96
CA ASP A 363 4.23 26.40 12.09
C ASP A 363 3.50 27.04 10.91
N TYR A 364 2.44 27.81 11.16
CA TYR A 364 1.56 28.41 10.16
C TYR A 364 2.32 29.30 9.18
N ASN A 365 3.06 30.29 9.68
CA ASN A 365 3.80 31.20 8.82
C ASN A 365 4.99 30.51 8.13
N ARG A 366 5.71 29.63 8.84
CA ARG A 366 7.00 29.09 8.40
C ARG A 366 6.90 27.85 7.50
N TRP A 367 6.02 26.91 7.85
CA TRP A 367 6.03 25.55 7.27
C TRP A 367 4.69 25.10 6.72
N ARG A 368 3.57 25.68 7.18
CA ARG A 368 2.26 25.21 6.79
C ARG A 368 1.96 25.54 5.33
N ARG A 369 1.75 24.51 4.50
CA ARG A 369 1.41 24.67 3.09
C ARG A 369 0.07 25.37 2.93
N HIS A 370 0.04 26.39 2.07
CA HIS A 370 -1.12 27.23 1.82
C HIS A 370 -1.50 27.19 0.33
N SER A 371 -2.77 26.92 0.02
CA SER A 371 -3.25 26.81 -1.38
C SER A 371 -3.13 28.13 -2.14
N TRP A 372 -3.44 29.26 -1.49
CA TRP A 372 -3.23 30.61 -2.04
C TRP A 372 -1.78 30.84 -2.49
N CYS A 373 -0.81 30.28 -1.77
CA CYS A 373 0.62 30.46 -2.02
C CYS A 373 1.19 29.39 -2.96
N GLY A 374 0.34 28.70 -3.75
CA GLY A 374 0.77 27.64 -4.64
C GLY A 374 1.35 26.40 -3.92
N GLY A 375 0.97 26.17 -2.66
CA GLY A 375 1.47 25.06 -1.85
C GLY A 375 2.72 25.37 -1.03
N LEU A 376 3.21 26.61 -1.05
CA LEU A 376 4.25 27.13 -0.15
C LEU A 376 3.66 27.58 1.19
N SER A 377 4.49 27.73 2.20
CA SER A 377 4.11 28.47 3.41
C SER A 377 4.07 29.98 3.14
N PRO A 378 3.35 30.77 3.95
CA PRO A 378 3.34 32.23 3.82
C PRO A 378 4.74 32.84 3.75
N GLU A 379 5.65 32.43 4.63
CA GLU A 379 7.02 32.96 4.66
C GLU A 379 7.86 32.50 3.45
N GLN A 380 7.73 31.24 3.03
CA GLN A 380 8.40 30.76 1.82
C GLN A 380 7.92 31.51 0.57
N PHE A 381 6.63 31.80 0.50
CA PHE A 381 6.05 32.60 -0.58
C PHE A 381 6.60 34.02 -0.59
N GLU A 382 6.64 34.70 0.57
CA GLU A 382 7.24 36.03 0.65
C GLU A 382 8.72 35.99 0.22
N ASN A 383 9.50 35.05 0.75
CA ASN A 383 10.93 34.93 0.42
C ASN A 383 11.17 34.67 -1.06
N GLN A 384 10.30 33.92 -1.74
CA GLN A 384 10.45 33.62 -3.16
C GLN A 384 10.03 34.78 -4.07
N ASN A 385 9.08 35.62 -3.64
CA ASN A 385 8.54 36.70 -4.48
C ASN A 385 9.09 38.09 -4.13
N LEU A 386 9.84 38.22 -3.03
CA LEU A 386 10.57 39.44 -2.64
C LEU A 386 12.08 39.35 -2.91
N ALA A 387 12.59 38.14 -3.18
CA ALA A 387 13.95 37.95 -3.71
C ALA A 387 13.96 38.27 -5.21
#